data_AF-I0L9E1-F1
#
_entry.id   AF-I0L9E1-F1
#
_cell.length_a   1.000
_cell.length_b   1.000
_cell.length_c   1.000
_cell.angle_alpha   90.00
_cell.angle_beta   90.00
_cell.angle_gamma   90.00
#
_symmetry.space_group_name_H-M   'P 1'
#
loop_
_entity.id
_entity.type
_entity.pdbx_description
1 polymer ?
#
loop_
_entity_poly.entity_id
_entity_poly.type
_entity_poly.pdbx_seq_one_letter_code
_entity_poly.pdbx_strand_id
1 'polypeptide(L)' 'MPELLEHLGEMGLVGLVKIDGERERKPWTVVISGQRLDGAAIRVDGHSLDYCLKHAVAALHKLYPDEPALS' A
#
# COMPACT_ATOMS: atom_id res chain seq x y z
N MET A 1 1.24 -2.70 -12.01
CA MET A 1 0.84 -1.61 -11.08
C MET A 1 -0.68 -1.44 -11.01
N PRO A 2 -1.44 -1.40 -12.13
CA PRO A 2 -2.91 -1.44 -12.08
C PRO A 2 -3.45 -2.69 -11.36
N GLU A 3 -2.81 -3.83 -11.59
CA GLU A 3 -3.22 -5.13 -11.08
C GLU A 3 -3.16 -5.18 -9.55
N LEU A 4 -2.23 -4.44 -8.92
CA LEU A 4 -2.17 -4.33 -7.46
C LEU A 4 -3.40 -3.62 -6.91
N LEU A 5 -3.83 -2.53 -7.54
CA LEU A 5 -4.99 -1.76 -7.05
C LEU A 5 -6.29 -2.54 -7.24
N GLU A 6 -6.42 -3.25 -8.36
CA GLU A 6 -7.54 -4.17 -8.60
C GLU A 6 -7.60 -5.25 -7.53
N HIS A 7 -6.45 -5.88 -7.23
CA HIS A 7 -6.39 -6.95 -6.24
C HIS A 7 -6.66 -6.45 -4.81
N LEU A 8 -6.20 -5.25 -4.45
CA LEU A 8 -6.59 -4.63 -3.17
C LEU A 8 -8.12 -4.53 -3.07
N GLY A 9 -8.81 -4.16 -4.16
CA GLY A 9 -10.26 -4.14 -4.21
C GLY A 9 -10.89 -5.52 -3.99
N GLU A 10 -10.37 -6.57 -4.63
CA GLU A 10 -10.82 -7.96 -4.44
C GLU A 10 -10.65 -8.43 -2.99
N MET A 11 -9.59 -7.97 -2.31
CA MET A 11 -9.32 -8.25 -0.90
C MET A 11 -10.20 -7.43 0.07
N GLY A 12 -11.08 -6.55 -0.41
CA GLY A 12 -11.86 -5.63 0.43
C GLY A 12 -11.00 -4.52 1.06
N LEU A 13 -9.88 -4.19 0.43
CA LEU A 13 -8.96 -3.13 0.82
C LEU A 13 -9.12 -1.91 -0.09
N VAL A 14 -8.67 -0.77 0.40
CA VAL A 14 -8.60 0.51 -0.30
C VAL A 14 -7.15 0.93 -0.36
N GLY A 15 -6.65 1.18 -1.56
CA GLY A 15 -5.33 1.76 -1.81
C GLY A 15 -5.42 3.24 -2.16
N LEU A 16 -4.60 4.08 -1.52
CA LEU A 16 -4.43 5.49 -1.84
C LEU A 16 -2.95 5.78 -2.11
N VAL A 17 -2.70 6.43 -3.24
CA VAL A 17 -1.37 6.94 -3.60
C VAL A 17 -1.44 8.46 -3.62
N LYS A 18 -0.53 9.10 -2.90
CA LYS A 18 -0.38 10.56 -2.88
C LYS A 18 1.05 10.94 -3.21
N ILE A 19 1.21 11.97 -4.05
CA ILE A 19 2.45 12.73 -4.18
C ILE A 19 2.21 14.13 -3.62
N ASP A 20 3.14 14.59 -2.80
CA ASP A 20 3.14 15.91 -2.16
C ASP A 20 4.42 16.64 -2.58
N GLY A 21 4.30 17.50 -3.60
CA GLY A 21 5.44 18.19 -4.22
C GLY A 21 6.06 19.28 -3.35
N GLU A 22 5.39 19.67 -2.26
CA GLU A 22 5.91 20.65 -1.29
C GLU A 22 6.87 19.99 -0.29
N ARG A 23 6.87 18.65 -0.19
CA ARG A 23 7.77 17.91 0.70
C ARG A 23 9.15 17.75 0.07
N GLU A 24 10.15 18.37 0.68
CA GLU A 24 11.57 18.18 0.33
C GLU A 24 12.06 16.75 0.54
N ARG A 25 11.46 16.00 1.49
CA ARG A 25 11.82 14.61 1.79
C ARG A 25 10.59 13.72 1.80
N LYS A 26 10.72 12.54 1.20
CA LYS A 26 9.67 11.52 1.13
C LYS A 26 8.33 12.07 0.58
N PRO A 27 8.30 12.59 -0.67
CA PRO A 27 7.11 13.21 -1.24
C PRO A 27 5.99 12.20 -1.53
N TRP A 28 6.29 10.90 -1.58
CA TRP A 28 5.30 9.86 -1.86
C TRP A 28 4.73 9.26 -0.59
N THR A 29 3.41 9.10 -0.55
CA THR A 29 2.69 8.33 0.46
C THR A 29 1.86 7.24 -0.22
N VAL A 30 1.95 6.00 0.27
CA VAL A 30 0.97 4.94 0.01
C VAL A 30 0.23 4.64 1.29
N VAL A 31 -1.09 4.60 1.23
CA VAL A 31 -1.95 4.16 2.34
C VAL A 31 -2.77 2.96 1.86
N ILE A 32 -2.81 1.91 2.67
CA ILE A 32 -3.71 0.77 2.48
C ILE A 32 -4.54 0.61 3.74
N SER A 33 -5.86 0.60 3.59
CA SER A 33 -6.83 0.51 4.69
C SER A 33 -7.97 -0.42 4.28
N GLY A 34 -8.81 -0.81 5.23
CA GLY A 34 -10.05 -1.54 4.92
C GLY A 34 -10.49 -2.42 6.08
N GLN A 35 -11.68 -3.00 5.95
CA GLN A 35 -12.24 -3.87 6.99
C GLN A 35 -11.35 -5.07 7.28
N ARG A 36 -10.67 -5.61 6.26
CA ARG A 36 -9.75 -6.75 6.43
C ARG A 36 -8.59 -6.42 7.39
N LEU A 37 -8.20 -5.15 7.50
CA LEU A 37 -7.18 -4.66 8.45
C LEU A 37 -7.75 -4.26 9.82
N ASP A 38 -9.01 -4.61 10.14
CA ASP A 38 -9.68 -4.28 11.41
C ASP A 38 -9.64 -2.77 11.74
N GLY A 39 -9.82 -1.94 10.72
CA GLY A 39 -9.76 -0.47 10.85
C GLY A 39 -8.35 0.11 10.96
N ALA A 40 -7.30 -0.72 11.02
CA ALA A 40 -5.92 -0.27 10.89
C ALA A 40 -5.58 0.13 9.45
N ALA A 41 -4.49 0.89 9.30
CA ALA A 41 -3.97 1.29 8.00
C ALA A 41 -2.45 1.07 7.93
N ILE A 42 -2.00 0.54 6.81
CA ILE A 42 -0.58 0.52 6.43
C ILE A 42 -0.30 1.86 5.76
N ARG A 43 0.63 2.64 6.32
CA ARG A 43 1.11 3.89 5.74
C ARG A 43 2.59 3.79 5.45
N VAL A 44 2.99 4.08 4.22
CA VAL A 44 4.40 4.16 3.82
C VAL A 44 4.68 5.50 3.19
N ASP A 45 5.63 6.23 3.77
CA ASP A 45 6.19 7.47 3.22
C ASP A 45 7.60 7.21 2.64
N GLY A 46 7.87 7.70 1.43
CA GLY A 46 9.09 7.35 0.71
C GLY A 46 9.51 8.34 -0.36
N HIS A 47 10.78 8.25 -0.74
CA HIS A 47 11.41 9.06 -1.78
C HIS A 47 10.94 8.75 -3.21
N SER A 48 10.34 7.58 -3.43
CA SER A 48 9.78 7.16 -4.72
C SER A 48 8.50 6.36 -4.51
N LEU A 49 7.64 6.33 -5.54
CA LEU A 49 6.43 5.50 -5.54
C LEU A 49 6.78 4.02 -5.39
N ASP A 50 7.78 3.54 -6.13
CA ASP A 50 8.24 2.14 -6.10
C ASP A 50 8.67 1.71 -4.69
N TYR A 51 9.42 2.57 -3.98
CA TYR A 51 9.79 2.30 -2.58
C TYR A 51 8.54 2.11 -1.71
N CYS A 52 7.56 3.00 -1.83
CA CYS A 52 6.35 2.93 -1.03
C CYS A 52 5.52 1.67 -1.33
N LEU A 53 5.35 1.34 -2.60
CA LEU A 53 4.59 0.16 -3.04
C LEU A 53 5.26 -1.14 -2.55
N LYS A 54 6.57 -1.31 -2.75
CA LYS A 54 7.31 -2.50 -2.28
C LYS A 54 7.16 -2.72 -0.78
N HIS A 55 7.28 -1.66 0.01
CA HIS A 55 7.15 -1.76 1.47
C HIS A 55 5.70 -1.97 1.91
N ALA A 56 4.72 -1.39 1.21
CA ALA A 56 3.31 -1.61 1.51
C ALA A 56 2.89 -3.06 1.20
N VAL A 57 3.32 -3.61 0.05
CA VAL A 57 3.10 -5.02 -0.31
C VAL A 57 3.81 -5.94 0.68
N ALA A 58 5.06 -5.66 1.05
CA ALA A 58 5.77 -6.44 2.05
C ALA A 58 5.08 -6.40 3.43
N ALA A 59 4.46 -5.28 3.81
CA ALA A 59 3.67 -5.20 5.04
C ALA A 59 2.37 -6.01 4.94
N LEU A 60 1.69 -5.99 3.80
CA LEU A 60 0.51 -6.82 3.56
C LEU A 60 0.84 -8.31 3.57
N HIS A 61 1.92 -8.73 2.90
CA HIS A 61 2.35 -10.13 2.87
C HIS A 61 2.69 -10.65 4.27
N LYS A 62 3.19 -9.81 5.18
CA LYS A 62 3.41 -10.20 6.59
C LYS A 62 2.11 -10.47 7.35
N LEU A 63 1.02 -9.78 6.98
CA LEU A 63 -0.29 -9.96 7.60
C LEU A 63 -1.08 -11.10 6.94
N TYR A 64 -0.88 -11.31 5.63
CA TYR A 64 -1.57 -12.30 4.82
C TYR A 64 -0.55 -13.09 3.98
N PRO A 65 0.26 -13.96 4.60
CA PRO A 65 1.32 -14.71 3.90
C PRO A 65 0.76 -15.73 2.90
N ASP A 66 -0.51 -16.13 3.07
CA ASP A 66 -1.18 -17.11 2.20
C ASP A 66 -1.95 -16.45 1.03
N GLU A 67 -1.86 -15.13 0.86
CA GLU A 67 -2.52 -14.42 -0.24
C GLU A 67 -1.65 -14.48 -1.51
N PRO A 68 -2.03 -15.28 -2.53
CA PRO A 68 -1.17 -15.60 -3.66
C PRO A 68 -0.78 -14.38 -4.49
N ALA A 69 -1.61 -13.34 -4.51
CA ALA A 69 -1.36 -12.12 -5.28
C ALA A 69 -0.39 -11.13 -4.59
N LEU A 70 0.04 -11.41 -3.35
CA LEU A 70 1.06 -10.64 -2.65
C LEU A 70 2.47 -11.26 -2.76
N SER A 71 2.59 -12.36 -3.50
CA SER A 71 3.84 -13.15 -3.72
C SER A 71 4.78 -12.53 -4.73
#